data_AF-A0A9P7Q2R3-F1
#
_entry.id   AF-A0A9P7Q2R3-F1
#
_cell.length_a   1.000
_cell.length_b   1.000
_cell.length_c   1.000
_cell.angle_alpha   90.00
_cell.angle_beta   90.00
_cell.angle_gamma   90.00
#
_symmetry.space_group_name_H-M   'P 1'
#
loop_
_entity.id
_entity.type
_entity.pdbx_description
1 polymer ?
#
loop_
_entity_poly.entity_id
_entity_poly.type
_entity_poly.pdbx_seq_one_letter_code
_entity_poly.pdbx_strand_id
1 'polypeptide(L)'
;MATAARRVVQTLSAPLCKSAPHRRAPRLTNTIPTHSHQARAFAASRSALSVSRTRYTIPKDEFTLAEIPQNAFDRAIDVYCDKGFSLSYSDPYTRISSAKCYGVAQRAEMAIRGGASPYSLSFSDAEGISAETMHMVACVMLLIHSDRTAKKFAMALWASASAKGLRSATLSLAKYLVHAKVYGKLAGLSASEARFKSLVASGNDADAMAVEGHLLHQQKRYEAAKTVLERALEIGGHPEWRNYCELRLGKTYTALDKDNDARRVLEKLADLGMPDAEDPLAKLYLKRRWEGWELRTYRAANIGSNKLFTQLSEEEMKKHEDGERTNEERLLWSIEWSRLSEDPGKGY
;
A
#
# COMPACT_ATOMS: atom_id res chain seq x y z
N MET A 1 13.75 -35.07 4.71
CA MET A 1 13.12 -34.02 3.87
C MET A 1 13.02 -32.66 4.58
N ALA A 2 12.71 -32.58 5.89
CA ALA A 2 12.89 -31.35 6.70
C ALA A 2 14.35 -30.83 6.75
N THR A 3 15.31 -31.69 6.37
CA THR A 3 16.76 -31.42 6.33
C THR A 3 17.20 -30.56 5.13
N ALA A 4 16.43 -30.54 4.03
CA ALA A 4 16.78 -29.77 2.82
C ALA A 4 16.43 -28.27 2.98
N ALA A 5 15.27 -27.96 3.58
CA ALA A 5 14.91 -26.59 3.94
C ALA A 5 15.85 -26.01 5.03
N ARG A 6 16.32 -26.83 5.98
CA ARG A 6 17.37 -26.43 6.94
C ARG A 6 18.71 -26.15 6.27
N ARG A 7 19.07 -26.87 5.20
CA ARG A 7 20.31 -26.60 4.45
C ARG A 7 20.28 -25.25 3.75
N VAL A 8 19.15 -24.82 3.17
CA VAL A 8 19.04 -23.47 2.55
C VAL A 8 19.24 -22.35 3.59
N VAL A 9 18.73 -22.54 4.82
CA VAL A 9 18.96 -21.56 5.91
C VAL A 9 20.39 -21.66 6.46
N GLN A 10 21.01 -22.84 6.50
CA GLN A 10 22.37 -23.04 7.02
C GLN A 10 23.49 -22.68 6.03
N THR A 11 23.31 -22.82 4.71
CA THR A 11 24.30 -22.40 3.72
C THR A 11 24.28 -20.90 3.44
N LEU A 12 23.20 -20.21 3.81
CA LEU A 12 23.05 -18.75 3.64
C LEU A 12 23.26 -17.96 4.95
N SER A 13 23.60 -18.62 6.06
CA SER A 13 23.86 -18.01 7.37
C SER A 13 25.32 -18.20 7.79
N ALA A 14 26.24 -17.42 7.19
CA ALA A 14 27.59 -17.26 7.70
C ALA A 14 27.85 -15.76 8.00
N PRO A 15 28.62 -15.44 9.07
CA PRO A 15 28.67 -14.09 9.63
C PRO A 15 29.58 -13.16 8.80
N LEU A 16 28.99 -12.14 8.18
CA LEU A 16 29.73 -11.01 7.62
C LEU A 16 30.04 -10.00 8.73
N CYS A 17 31.22 -10.15 9.34
CA CYS A 17 31.82 -9.07 10.13
C CYS A 17 33.34 -9.23 10.17
N LYS A 18 34.05 -8.61 9.22
CA LYS A 18 35.40 -8.08 9.45
C LYS A 18 35.56 -6.73 8.76
N SER A 19 35.95 -5.79 9.61
CA SER A 19 36.25 -4.38 9.41
C SER A 19 37.26 -4.09 8.31
N ALA A 20 37.08 -2.94 7.65
CA ALA A 20 38.13 -2.25 6.92
C ALA A 20 38.01 -0.72 7.14
N PRO A 21 39.14 0.02 7.04
CA PRO A 21 39.43 1.13 7.93
C PRO A 21 39.01 2.51 7.41
N HIS A 22 38.92 3.43 8.36
CA HIS A 22 38.74 4.87 8.19
C HIS A 22 39.56 5.47 7.04
N ARG A 23 38.89 6.13 6.09
CA ARG A 23 39.48 7.19 5.27
C ARG A 23 38.81 8.52 5.56
N ARG A 24 39.65 9.48 5.94
CA ARG A 24 39.37 10.89 6.21
C ARG A 24 38.73 11.56 4.99
N ALA A 25 37.69 12.36 5.26
CA ALA A 25 37.14 13.32 4.32
C ALA A 25 38.04 14.56 4.20
N PRO A 26 38.25 15.12 3.00
CA PRO A 26 38.72 16.49 2.84
C PRO A 26 37.54 17.45 2.96
N ARG A 27 37.70 18.46 3.82
CA ARG A 27 36.93 19.70 3.82
C ARG A 27 37.23 20.46 2.53
N LEU A 28 36.19 20.86 1.80
CA LEU A 28 36.26 22.00 0.88
C LEU A 28 35.09 22.94 1.14
N THR A 29 35.47 24.20 1.30
CA THR A 29 34.73 25.40 1.64
C THR A 29 34.13 26.07 0.41
N ASN A 30 32.97 26.73 0.62
CA ASN A 30 32.43 27.93 -0.07
C ASN A 30 32.33 27.88 -1.61
N THR A 31 31.20 28.18 -2.23
CA THR A 31 30.63 29.53 -2.36
C THR A 31 29.33 29.46 -3.16
N ILE A 32 28.41 30.36 -2.85
CA ILE A 32 27.12 30.57 -3.53
C ILE A 32 27.35 31.49 -4.74
N PRO A 33 26.69 31.21 -5.88
CA PRO A 33 26.22 32.30 -6.74
C PRO A 33 24.70 32.25 -6.92
N THR A 34 24.06 33.32 -6.46
CA THR A 34 22.70 33.73 -6.78
C THR A 34 22.60 34.07 -8.27
N HIS A 35 21.81 33.32 -9.04
CA HIS A 35 21.30 33.80 -10.32
C HIS A 35 19.80 33.53 -10.44
N SER A 36 19.06 34.63 -10.32
CA SER A 36 17.67 34.79 -10.69
C SER A 36 17.50 34.64 -12.20
N HIS A 37 16.72 33.65 -12.64
CA HIS A 37 16.10 33.68 -13.96
C HIS A 37 14.62 33.38 -13.86
N GLN A 38 13.83 34.45 -14.04
CA GLN A 38 12.45 34.40 -14.47
C GLN A 38 12.36 33.67 -15.81
N ALA A 39 11.44 32.71 -15.94
CA ALA A 39 11.01 32.20 -17.24
C ALA A 39 9.52 31.80 -17.22
N ARG A 40 8.72 32.76 -17.71
CA ARG A 40 7.53 32.62 -18.57
C ARG A 40 6.60 31.42 -18.33
N ALA A 41 5.42 31.76 -17.82
CA ALA A 41 4.20 30.97 -17.95
C ALA A 41 3.86 30.75 -19.43
N PHE A 42 3.81 29.48 -19.86
CA PHE A 42 3.15 29.08 -21.09
C PHE A 42 1.68 28.81 -20.79
N ALA A 43 0.82 29.75 -21.13
CA ALA A 43 -0.61 29.52 -21.29
C ALA A 43 -0.81 28.73 -22.60
N ALA A 44 -1.11 27.44 -22.49
CA ALA A 44 -1.60 26.65 -23.61
C ALA A 44 -3.07 26.32 -23.36
N SER A 45 -3.96 27.05 -24.03
CA SER A 45 -5.36 26.71 -24.22
C SER A 45 -5.46 25.41 -25.01
N ARG A 46 -5.65 24.27 -24.32
CA ARG A 46 -6.13 23.04 -24.94
C ARG A 46 -7.59 22.86 -24.56
N SER A 47 -8.46 23.15 -25.53
CA SER A 47 -9.81 22.64 -25.63
C SER A 47 -9.78 21.12 -25.48
N ALA A 48 -10.02 20.64 -24.26
CA ALA A 48 -10.14 19.24 -23.96
C ALA A 48 -11.47 18.75 -24.54
N LEU A 49 -11.40 17.90 -25.56
CA LEU A 49 -12.48 17.01 -25.94
C LEU A 49 -12.98 16.31 -24.66
N SER A 50 -14.20 16.64 -24.23
CA SER A 50 -14.80 16.03 -23.05
C SER A 50 -15.15 14.59 -23.40
N VAL A 51 -14.19 13.69 -23.19
CA VAL A 51 -14.48 12.27 -23.10
C VAL A 51 -15.40 12.14 -21.88
N SER A 52 -16.70 12.01 -22.13
CA SER A 52 -17.71 11.70 -21.13
C SER A 52 -17.34 10.38 -20.47
N ARG A 53 -16.50 10.45 -19.43
CA ARG A 53 -16.23 9.31 -18.56
C ARG A 53 -17.55 8.98 -17.89
N THR A 54 -18.18 7.92 -18.34
CA THR A 54 -19.34 7.30 -17.68
C THR A 54 -18.93 7.04 -16.23
N ARG A 55 -19.48 7.84 -15.32
CA ARG A 55 -19.30 7.63 -13.89
C ARG A 55 -20.29 6.56 -13.45
N TYR A 56 -19.80 5.54 -12.77
CA TYR A 56 -20.64 4.47 -12.25
C TYR A 56 -21.17 4.84 -10.85
N THR A 57 -22.38 4.35 -10.56
CA THR A 57 -23.06 4.46 -9.27
C THR A 57 -23.29 3.07 -8.71
N ILE A 58 -22.98 2.86 -7.43
CA ILE A 58 -23.25 1.60 -6.75
C ILE A 58 -24.77 1.52 -6.45
N PRO A 59 -25.47 0.47 -6.92
CA PRO A 59 -26.86 0.21 -6.57
C PRO A 59 -27.08 0.11 -5.06
N LYS A 60 -28.26 0.55 -4.56
CA LYS A 60 -28.53 0.59 -3.11
C LYS A 60 -28.75 -0.80 -2.51
N ASP A 61 -29.29 -1.72 -3.29
CA ASP A 61 -29.52 -3.14 -2.97
C ASP A 61 -28.21 -3.91 -2.74
N GLU A 62 -27.09 -3.41 -3.29
CA GLU A 62 -25.77 -3.98 -3.04
C GLU A 62 -25.21 -3.69 -1.63
N PHE A 63 -25.88 -2.84 -0.83
CA PHE A 63 -25.52 -2.57 0.57
C PHE A 63 -26.35 -3.46 1.50
N THR A 64 -25.86 -4.66 1.77
CA THR A 64 -26.48 -5.57 2.74
C THR A 64 -25.49 -6.28 3.64
N LEU A 65 -25.85 -6.46 4.91
CA LEU A 65 -25.05 -7.23 5.87
C LEU A 65 -25.38 -8.72 5.88
N ALA A 66 -26.24 -9.21 4.99
CA ALA A 66 -26.65 -10.63 4.96
C ALA A 66 -25.47 -11.62 4.93
N GLU A 67 -24.36 -11.24 4.28
CA GLU A 67 -23.14 -12.05 4.15
C GLU A 67 -22.05 -11.69 5.18
N ILE A 68 -22.28 -10.65 6.00
CA ILE A 68 -21.30 -10.11 6.94
C ILE A 68 -21.83 -10.32 8.37
N PRO A 69 -21.66 -11.51 8.96
CA PRO A 69 -22.07 -11.76 10.33
C PRO A 69 -21.25 -10.92 11.33
N GLN A 70 -21.81 -10.69 12.52
CA GLN A 70 -21.12 -9.94 13.58
C GLN A 70 -19.75 -10.53 13.93
N ASN A 71 -19.58 -11.85 13.92
CA ASN A 71 -18.31 -12.50 14.20
C ASN A 71 -17.20 -12.18 13.17
N ALA A 72 -17.54 -11.64 12.00
CA ALA A 72 -16.56 -11.13 11.05
C ALA A 72 -15.86 -9.88 11.58
N PHE A 73 -16.55 -9.07 12.38
CA PHE A 73 -15.99 -7.89 13.03
C PHE A 73 -15.05 -8.29 14.17
N ASP A 74 -15.38 -9.33 14.95
CA ASP A 74 -14.46 -9.86 15.97
C ASP A 74 -13.12 -10.23 15.33
N ARG A 75 -13.15 -11.08 14.29
CA ARG A 75 -11.93 -11.49 13.55
C ARG A 75 -11.18 -10.29 12.97
N ALA A 76 -11.90 -9.31 12.42
CA ALA A 76 -11.28 -8.13 11.83
C ALA A 76 -10.61 -7.23 12.90
N ILE A 77 -11.22 -7.10 14.08
CA ILE A 77 -10.65 -6.37 15.22
C ILE A 77 -9.43 -7.11 15.77
N ASP A 78 -9.49 -8.44 15.89
CA ASP A 78 -8.35 -9.25 16.34
C ASP A 78 -7.15 -9.06 15.39
N VAL A 79 -7.37 -9.12 14.08
CA VAL A 79 -6.33 -8.85 13.07
C VAL A 79 -5.80 -7.42 13.15
N TYR A 80 -6.67 -6.44 13.44
CA TYR A 80 -6.26 -5.05 13.61
C TYR A 80 -5.31 -4.89 14.81
N CYS A 81 -5.63 -5.55 15.93
CA CYS A 81 -4.83 -5.55 17.15
C CYS A 81 -3.51 -6.32 16.99
N ASP A 82 -3.53 -7.49 16.33
CA ASP A 82 -2.38 -8.40 16.21
C ASP A 82 -1.31 -7.87 15.25
N LYS A 83 -1.70 -7.16 14.18
CA LYS A 83 -0.75 -6.61 13.19
C LYS A 83 0.13 -5.47 13.70
N GLY A 84 0.12 -5.18 14.99
CA GLY A 84 0.97 -4.13 15.55
C GLY A 84 0.63 -2.74 15.03
N PHE A 85 -0.58 -2.53 14.49
CA PHE A 85 -1.18 -1.19 14.33
C PHE A 85 -1.50 -0.55 15.70
N SER A 86 -0.86 -1.03 16.77
CA SER A 86 -0.88 -0.53 18.13
C SER A 86 -0.23 0.86 18.15
N LEU A 87 -1.00 1.83 17.69
CA LEU A 87 -0.97 3.17 18.21
C LEU A 87 -1.21 3.04 19.71
N SER A 88 -0.26 3.54 20.50
CA SER A 88 -0.38 3.98 21.90
C SER A 88 -1.72 3.65 22.60
N TYR A 89 -1.69 3.12 23.82
CA TYR A 89 -2.86 2.92 24.71
C TYR A 89 -3.84 4.12 24.83
N SER A 90 -3.49 5.29 24.33
CA SER A 90 -4.35 6.47 24.15
C SER A 90 -5.21 6.48 22.88
N ASP A 91 -5.11 5.48 22.00
CA ASP A 91 -5.75 5.51 20.69
C ASP A 91 -7.23 5.08 20.80
N PRO A 92 -8.20 5.93 20.44
CA PRO A 92 -9.63 5.64 20.54
C PRO A 92 -10.06 4.37 19.77
N TYR A 93 -9.20 3.85 18.89
CA TYR A 93 -9.40 2.67 18.05
C TYR A 93 -9.31 1.36 18.86
N THR A 94 -8.70 1.36 20.05
CA THR A 94 -8.63 0.19 20.94
C THR A 94 -9.94 -0.09 21.70
N ARG A 95 -10.95 0.76 21.57
CA ARG A 95 -12.17 0.72 22.41
C ARG A 95 -13.46 0.37 21.66
N ILE A 96 -13.43 0.16 20.34
CA ILE A 96 -14.66 -0.14 19.61
C ILE A 96 -14.96 -1.65 19.67
N SER A 97 -16.07 -2.02 20.29
CA SER A 97 -16.52 -3.42 20.33
C SER A 97 -17.07 -3.84 18.97
N SER A 98 -16.98 -5.14 18.65
CA SER A 98 -17.60 -5.71 17.45
C SER A 98 -19.10 -5.42 17.38
N ALA A 99 -19.80 -5.49 18.52
CA ALA A 99 -21.21 -5.13 18.63
C ALA A 99 -21.47 -3.67 18.22
N LYS A 100 -20.60 -2.73 18.63
CA LYS A 100 -20.71 -1.33 18.21
C LYS A 100 -20.42 -1.16 16.72
N CYS A 101 -19.40 -1.83 16.19
CA CYS A 101 -19.10 -1.82 14.75
C CYS A 101 -20.29 -2.34 13.93
N TYR A 102 -20.82 -3.49 14.31
CA TYR A 102 -21.97 -4.11 13.65
C TYR A 102 -23.22 -3.21 13.74
N GLY A 103 -23.49 -2.62 14.89
CA GLY A 103 -24.63 -1.70 15.05
C GLY A 103 -24.52 -0.44 14.17
N VAL A 104 -23.33 0.13 14.00
CA VAL A 104 -23.10 1.25 13.05
C VAL A 104 -23.34 0.80 11.61
N ALA A 105 -22.87 -0.39 11.24
CA ALA A 105 -23.07 -0.95 9.91
C ALA A 105 -24.56 -1.20 9.62
N GLN A 106 -25.31 -1.75 10.59
CA GLN A 106 -26.75 -2.00 10.46
C GLN A 106 -27.52 -0.70 10.27
N ARG A 107 -27.18 0.36 11.01
CA ARG A 107 -27.78 1.68 10.82
C ARG A 107 -27.45 2.26 9.45
N ALA A 108 -26.23 2.07 8.96
CA ALA A 108 -25.86 2.47 7.60
C ALA A 108 -26.70 1.71 6.55
N GLU A 109 -26.86 0.39 6.68
CA GLU A 109 -27.73 -0.41 5.80
C GLU A 109 -29.17 0.09 5.82
N MET A 110 -29.75 0.27 7.01
CA MET A 110 -31.11 0.78 7.16
C MET A 110 -31.30 2.17 6.54
N ALA A 111 -30.35 3.08 6.76
CA ALA A 111 -30.41 4.43 6.18
C ALA A 111 -30.34 4.38 4.65
N ILE A 112 -29.43 3.59 4.07
CA ILE A 112 -29.27 3.45 2.61
C ILE A 112 -30.54 2.84 1.99
N ARG A 113 -31.08 1.78 2.60
CA ARG A 113 -32.35 1.15 2.19
C ARG A 113 -33.54 2.09 2.33
N GLY A 114 -33.53 2.95 3.35
CA GLY A 114 -34.49 4.03 3.55
C GLY A 114 -34.35 5.20 2.57
N GLY A 115 -33.42 5.12 1.62
CA GLY A 115 -33.27 6.09 0.55
C GLY A 115 -32.11 7.06 0.72
N ALA A 116 -31.40 7.05 1.85
CA ALA A 116 -30.24 7.90 2.06
C ALA A 116 -29.14 7.64 1.02
N SER A 117 -28.35 8.67 0.74
CA SER A 117 -27.15 8.53 -0.10
C SER A 117 -26.06 7.81 0.70
N PRO A 118 -25.46 6.72 0.17
CA PRO A 118 -24.37 6.00 0.84
C PRO A 118 -23.15 6.87 1.15
N TYR A 119 -22.96 7.98 0.44
CA TYR A 119 -21.76 8.82 0.54
C TYR A 119 -21.96 10.08 1.39
N SER A 120 -23.14 10.24 1.98
CA SER A 120 -23.49 11.38 2.82
C SER A 120 -24.47 10.94 3.92
N LEU A 121 -24.15 9.84 4.60
CA LEU A 121 -24.93 9.35 5.73
C LEU A 121 -24.85 10.35 6.88
N SER A 122 -26.02 10.70 7.43
CA SER A 122 -26.12 11.49 8.63
C SER A 122 -26.90 10.69 9.66
N PHE A 123 -26.26 10.40 10.77
CA PHE A 123 -26.91 9.84 11.96
C PHE A 123 -27.30 10.98 12.89
N SER A 124 -28.40 10.83 13.60
CA SER A 124 -28.84 11.82 14.59
C SER A 124 -27.86 11.89 15.77
N ASP A 125 -27.75 13.04 16.43
CA ASP A 125 -26.87 13.19 17.61
C ASP A 125 -27.27 12.23 18.75
N ALA A 126 -28.56 11.88 18.82
CA ALA A 126 -29.10 10.88 19.74
C ALA A 126 -28.54 9.46 19.51
N GLU A 127 -28.09 9.14 18.28
CA GLU A 127 -27.49 7.85 17.96
C GLU A 127 -26.02 7.75 18.36
N GLY A 128 -25.36 8.87 18.69
CA GLY A 128 -23.99 8.93 19.19
C GLY A 128 -22.92 8.45 18.18
N ILE A 129 -23.22 8.43 16.87
CA ILE A 129 -22.26 8.00 15.84
C ILE A 129 -21.47 9.20 15.32
N SER A 130 -20.28 9.41 15.88
CA SER A 130 -19.36 10.45 15.43
C SER A 130 -18.68 10.12 14.08
N ALA A 131 -18.04 11.11 13.46
CA ALA A 131 -17.25 10.91 12.24
C ALA A 131 -16.07 9.96 12.47
N GLU A 132 -15.44 10.03 13.64
CA GLU A 132 -14.36 9.13 14.08
C GLU A 132 -14.88 7.70 14.20
N THR A 133 -16.08 7.52 14.77
CA THR A 133 -16.72 6.20 14.86
C THR A 133 -16.96 5.61 13.46
N MET A 134 -17.49 6.40 12.52
CA MET A 134 -17.65 5.95 11.13
C MET A 134 -16.32 5.56 10.49
N HIS A 135 -15.27 6.37 10.70
CA HIS A 135 -13.95 6.09 10.16
C HIS A 135 -13.36 4.78 10.72
N MET A 136 -13.46 4.57 12.03
CA MET A 136 -13.03 3.32 12.68
C MET A 136 -13.75 2.11 12.11
N VAL A 137 -15.08 2.15 12.04
CA VAL A 137 -15.89 1.04 11.51
C VAL A 137 -15.56 0.79 10.04
N ALA A 138 -15.29 1.83 9.25
CA ALA A 138 -14.84 1.68 7.88
C ALA A 138 -13.47 0.98 7.76
N CYS A 139 -12.51 1.29 8.66
CA CYS A 139 -11.23 0.60 8.71
C CYS A 139 -11.40 -0.88 9.08
N VAL A 140 -12.25 -1.21 10.06
CA VAL A 140 -12.57 -2.60 10.43
C VAL A 140 -13.25 -3.33 9.26
N MET A 141 -14.22 -2.70 8.59
CA MET A 141 -14.88 -3.24 7.40
C MET A 141 -13.90 -3.61 6.29
N LEU A 142 -12.84 -2.81 6.08
CA LEU A 142 -11.84 -3.09 5.05
C LEU A 142 -11.03 -4.37 5.34
N LEU A 143 -10.87 -4.73 6.62
CA LEU A 143 -10.19 -5.94 7.06
C LEU A 143 -11.02 -7.22 6.89
N ILE A 144 -12.32 -7.10 6.61
CA ILE A 144 -13.18 -8.22 6.23
C ILE A 144 -12.89 -8.58 4.76
N HIS A 145 -11.72 -9.17 4.53
CA HIS A 145 -11.08 -9.27 3.21
C HIS A 145 -11.86 -10.08 2.15
N SER A 146 -12.70 -11.02 2.58
CA SER A 146 -13.48 -11.90 1.70
C SER A 146 -14.68 -11.23 1.04
N ASP A 147 -15.11 -10.06 1.53
CA ASP A 147 -16.43 -9.52 1.21
C ASP A 147 -16.34 -8.22 0.40
N ARG A 148 -16.93 -8.22 -0.80
CA ARG A 148 -17.01 -7.03 -1.66
C ARG A 148 -17.97 -5.99 -1.08
N THR A 149 -19.01 -6.42 -0.40
CA THR A 149 -20.01 -5.58 0.27
C THR A 149 -19.40 -4.87 1.47
N ALA A 150 -18.53 -5.52 2.24
CA ALA A 150 -17.79 -4.86 3.33
C ALA A 150 -16.96 -3.67 2.82
N LYS A 151 -16.32 -3.82 1.65
CA LYS A 151 -15.58 -2.72 0.99
C LYS A 151 -16.49 -1.57 0.55
N LYS A 152 -17.71 -1.86 0.10
CA LYS A 152 -18.71 -0.82 -0.24
C LYS A 152 -19.14 -0.05 1.01
N PHE A 153 -19.42 -0.74 2.12
CA PHE A 153 -19.71 -0.11 3.40
C PHE A 153 -18.53 0.73 3.90
N ALA A 154 -17.29 0.25 3.80
CA ALA A 154 -16.12 1.03 4.16
C ALA A 154 -16.03 2.36 3.37
N MET A 155 -16.24 2.31 2.05
CA MET A 155 -16.28 3.53 1.22
C MET A 155 -17.41 4.48 1.65
N ALA A 156 -18.62 3.97 1.87
CA ALA A 156 -19.78 4.75 2.29
C ALA A 156 -19.53 5.48 3.63
N LEU A 157 -19.01 4.75 4.61
CA LEU A 157 -18.69 5.27 5.94
C LEU A 157 -17.54 6.29 5.90
N TRP A 158 -16.45 6.03 5.17
CA TRP A 158 -15.39 7.04 5.00
C TRP A 158 -15.87 8.28 4.24
N ALA A 159 -16.69 8.13 3.21
CA ALA A 159 -17.24 9.25 2.46
C ALA A 159 -18.12 10.13 3.37
N SER A 160 -18.96 9.50 4.20
CA SER A 160 -19.82 10.19 5.15
C SER A 160 -19.03 10.88 6.27
N ALA A 161 -18.00 10.23 6.81
CA ALA A 161 -17.07 10.84 7.77
C ALA A 161 -16.27 12.01 7.17
N SER A 162 -15.81 11.85 5.92
CA SER A 162 -15.16 12.90 5.14
C SER A 162 -16.11 14.07 4.89
N ALA A 163 -17.39 13.81 4.65
CA ALA A 163 -18.41 14.85 4.49
C ALA A 163 -18.58 15.70 5.76
N LYS A 164 -18.40 15.08 6.93
CA LYS A 164 -18.35 15.75 8.25
C LYS A 164 -17.00 16.45 8.55
N GLY A 165 -16.08 16.48 7.59
CA GLY A 165 -14.81 17.21 7.72
C GLY A 165 -13.66 16.39 8.33
N LEU A 166 -13.85 15.09 8.59
CA LEU A 166 -12.79 14.28 9.18
C LEU A 166 -11.66 14.03 8.15
N ARG A 167 -10.47 14.57 8.45
CA ARG A 167 -9.28 14.48 7.59
C ARG A 167 -8.85 13.02 7.35
N SER A 168 -8.75 12.21 8.41
CA SER A 168 -8.31 10.81 8.31
C SER A 168 -9.21 9.99 7.39
N ALA A 169 -10.53 10.20 7.46
CA ALA A 169 -11.48 9.55 6.56
C ALA A 169 -11.29 9.96 5.09
N THR A 170 -11.01 11.24 4.85
CA THR A 170 -10.70 11.74 3.50
C THR A 170 -9.44 11.06 2.93
N LEU A 171 -8.39 10.93 3.74
CA LEU A 171 -7.13 10.28 3.33
C LEU A 171 -7.27 8.77 3.13
N SER A 172 -7.93 8.06 4.04
CA SER A 172 -8.16 6.61 3.91
C SER A 172 -9.00 6.28 2.68
N LEU A 173 -10.06 7.06 2.43
CA LEU A 173 -10.85 6.91 1.21
C LEU A 173 -10.02 7.17 -0.03
N ALA A 174 -9.28 8.28 -0.09
CA ALA A 174 -8.44 8.60 -1.25
C ALA A 174 -7.40 7.51 -1.51
N LYS A 175 -6.69 7.06 -0.47
CA LYS A 175 -5.72 5.95 -0.55
C LYS A 175 -6.36 4.68 -1.10
N TYR A 176 -7.55 4.32 -0.62
CA TYR A 176 -8.30 3.17 -1.11
C TYR A 176 -8.69 3.32 -2.59
N LEU A 177 -9.27 4.45 -2.98
CA LEU A 177 -9.71 4.69 -4.36
C LEU A 177 -8.55 4.70 -5.35
N VAL A 178 -7.41 5.27 -4.95
CA VAL A 178 -6.18 5.21 -5.74
C VAL A 178 -5.70 3.76 -5.83
N HIS A 179 -5.56 3.04 -4.72
CA HIS A 179 -5.13 1.64 -4.74
C HIS A 179 -6.00 0.75 -5.64
N ALA A 180 -7.32 0.90 -5.56
CA ALA A 180 -8.29 0.17 -6.39
C ALA A 180 -8.42 0.71 -7.83
N LYS A 181 -7.66 1.76 -8.21
CA LYS A 181 -7.69 2.40 -9.54
C LYS A 181 -9.08 2.90 -9.95
N VAL A 182 -9.88 3.35 -8.99
CA VAL A 182 -11.23 3.89 -9.17
C VAL A 182 -11.37 5.36 -8.82
N TYR A 183 -10.28 6.02 -8.41
CA TYR A 183 -10.25 7.46 -8.18
C TYR A 183 -10.73 8.25 -9.42
N GLY A 184 -11.70 9.15 -9.22
CA GLY A 184 -12.34 9.96 -10.26
C GLY A 184 -13.41 9.23 -11.08
N LYS A 185 -13.74 7.97 -10.77
CA LYS A 185 -14.72 7.16 -11.52
C LYS A 185 -16.09 7.07 -10.85
N LEU A 186 -16.18 7.29 -9.54
CA LEU A 186 -17.40 7.15 -8.75
C LEU A 186 -18.06 8.53 -8.54
N ALA A 187 -19.24 8.74 -9.13
CA ALA A 187 -19.91 10.05 -9.10
C ALA A 187 -20.19 10.55 -7.67
N GLY A 188 -20.64 9.65 -6.80
CA GLY A 188 -21.02 9.97 -5.43
C GLY A 188 -19.86 10.35 -4.51
N LEU A 189 -18.61 10.17 -4.95
CA LEU A 189 -17.41 10.46 -4.14
C LEU A 189 -16.73 11.78 -4.50
N SER A 190 -17.28 12.53 -5.46
CA SER A 190 -16.68 13.78 -5.94
C SER A 190 -16.42 14.82 -4.84
N ALA A 191 -17.29 14.90 -3.82
CA ALA A 191 -17.10 15.80 -2.68
C ALA A 191 -15.88 15.41 -1.82
N SER A 192 -15.69 14.11 -1.52
CA SER A 192 -14.52 13.63 -0.79
C SER A 192 -13.23 13.76 -1.61
N GLU A 193 -13.31 13.51 -2.92
CA GLU A 193 -12.17 13.74 -3.82
C GLU A 193 -11.78 15.22 -3.90
N ALA A 194 -12.75 16.14 -3.90
CA ALA A 194 -12.49 17.58 -3.85
C ALA A 194 -11.80 17.99 -2.54
N ARG A 195 -12.22 17.45 -1.39
CA ARG A 195 -11.53 17.68 -0.11
C ARG A 195 -10.10 17.15 -0.14
N PHE A 196 -9.89 15.95 -0.67
CA PHE A 196 -8.53 15.41 -0.86
C PHE A 196 -7.67 16.34 -1.70
N LYS A 197 -8.18 16.82 -2.84
CA LYS A 197 -7.45 17.79 -3.68
C LYS A 197 -7.15 19.09 -2.94
N SER A 198 -8.05 19.56 -2.08
CA SER A 198 -7.81 20.74 -1.24
C SER A 198 -6.68 20.51 -0.25
N LEU A 199 -6.58 19.31 0.35
CA LEU A 199 -5.47 18.96 1.25
C LEU A 199 -4.14 18.96 0.48
N VAL A 200 -4.11 18.36 -0.72
CA VAL A 200 -2.91 18.35 -1.58
C VAL A 200 -2.53 19.78 -2.01
N ALA A 201 -3.50 20.60 -2.41
CA ALA A 201 -3.28 21.97 -2.85
C ALA A 201 -2.70 22.88 -1.76
N SER A 202 -2.90 22.54 -0.48
CA SER A 202 -2.28 23.28 0.64
C SER A 202 -0.75 23.18 0.65
N GLY A 203 -0.18 22.14 0.02
CA GLY A 203 1.27 21.92 -0.05
C GLY A 203 1.96 21.56 1.27
N ASN A 204 1.21 21.46 2.37
CA ASN A 204 1.74 21.23 3.72
C ASN A 204 1.27 19.91 4.35
N ASP A 205 0.40 19.17 3.66
CA ASP A 205 -0.14 17.90 4.15
C ASP A 205 0.67 16.72 3.59
N ALA A 206 1.68 16.26 4.34
CA ALA A 206 2.56 15.17 3.93
C ALA A 206 1.80 13.87 3.60
N ASP A 207 0.76 13.53 4.37
CA ASP A 207 0.00 12.29 4.18
C ASP A 207 -0.84 12.36 2.89
N ALA A 208 -1.46 13.52 2.62
CA ALA A 208 -2.19 13.77 1.37
C ALA A 208 -1.25 13.71 0.16
N MET A 209 -0.06 14.32 0.27
CA MET A 209 0.96 14.28 -0.77
C MET A 209 1.46 12.85 -1.02
N ALA A 210 1.58 12.01 0.00
CA ALA A 210 1.92 10.60 -0.20
C ALA A 210 0.88 9.85 -1.05
N VAL A 211 -0.42 10.15 -0.88
CA VAL A 211 -1.49 9.61 -1.73
C VAL A 211 -1.44 10.18 -3.14
N GLU A 212 -1.19 11.49 -3.28
CA GLU A 212 -1.06 12.13 -4.59
C GLU A 212 0.10 11.54 -5.40
N GLY A 213 1.25 11.31 -4.75
CA GLY A 213 2.39 10.64 -5.36
C GLY A 213 2.03 9.24 -5.89
N HIS A 214 1.23 8.47 -5.14
CA HIS A 214 0.72 7.18 -5.62
C HIS A 214 -0.22 7.35 -6.82
N LEU A 215 -1.10 8.35 -6.82
CA LEU A 215 -2.00 8.64 -7.94
C LEU A 215 -1.21 9.00 -9.20
N LEU A 216 -0.21 9.88 -9.09
CA LEU A 216 0.69 10.27 -10.18
C LEU A 216 1.47 9.07 -10.73
N HIS A 217 1.95 8.20 -9.85
CA HIS A 217 2.61 6.96 -10.24
C HIS A 217 1.70 6.06 -11.10
N GLN A 218 0.44 5.88 -10.69
CA GLN A 218 -0.52 5.08 -11.47
C GLN A 218 -0.85 5.70 -12.83
N GLN A 219 -0.80 7.02 -12.93
CA GLN A 219 -0.93 7.77 -14.18
C GLN A 219 0.35 7.73 -15.05
N LYS A 220 1.38 6.98 -14.64
CA LYS A 220 2.71 6.92 -15.28
C LYS A 220 3.44 8.26 -15.32
N ARG A 221 3.06 9.20 -14.44
CA ARG A 221 3.72 10.51 -14.29
C ARG A 221 4.83 10.39 -13.24
N TYR A 222 5.83 9.56 -13.52
CA TYR A 222 6.78 9.10 -12.52
C TYR A 222 7.68 10.20 -11.94
N GLU A 223 8.18 11.14 -12.75
CA GLU A 223 8.99 12.24 -12.21
C GLU A 223 8.16 13.17 -11.31
N ALA A 224 6.91 13.47 -11.68
CA ALA A 224 6.01 14.24 -10.82
C ALA A 224 5.69 13.49 -9.52
N ALA A 225 5.45 12.18 -9.59
CA ALA A 225 5.25 11.34 -8.43
C ALA A 225 6.47 11.38 -7.50
N LYS A 226 7.68 11.25 -8.05
CA LYS A 226 8.94 11.32 -7.32
C LYS A 226 9.04 12.64 -6.55
N THR A 227 8.89 13.79 -7.21
CA THR A 227 8.98 15.11 -6.59
C THR A 227 7.98 15.28 -5.44
N VAL A 228 6.73 14.87 -5.65
CA VAL A 228 5.69 14.98 -4.61
C VAL A 228 5.99 14.08 -3.40
N LEU A 229 6.48 12.86 -3.64
CA LEU A 229 6.82 11.90 -2.58
C LEU A 229 8.06 12.34 -1.78
N GLU A 230 9.09 12.85 -2.44
CA GLU A 230 10.27 13.43 -1.76
C GLU A 230 9.85 14.60 -0.88
N ARG A 231 9.02 15.51 -1.40
CA ARG A 231 8.51 16.64 -0.63
C ARG A 231 7.68 16.21 0.58
N ALA A 232 6.86 15.17 0.44
CA ALA A 232 6.10 14.62 1.57
C ALA A 232 7.02 14.08 2.68
N LEU A 233 8.14 13.44 2.32
CA LEU A 233 9.13 12.95 3.28
C LEU A 233 9.91 14.07 3.97
N GLU A 234 10.16 15.18 3.27
CA GLU A 234 10.78 16.38 3.84
C GLU A 234 9.89 17.06 4.89
N ILE A 235 8.58 17.19 4.61
CA ILE A 235 7.63 17.82 5.53
C ILE A 235 7.52 16.98 6.82
N GLY A 236 7.56 15.65 6.70
CA GLY A 236 7.42 14.74 7.84
C GLY A 236 5.97 14.54 8.23
N GLY A 237 5.37 13.45 7.75
CA GLY A 237 4.04 13.00 8.13
C GLY A 237 4.03 12.03 9.30
N HIS A 238 2.86 11.47 9.57
CA HIS A 238 2.69 10.41 10.56
C HIS A 238 3.54 9.17 10.18
N PRO A 239 4.13 8.42 11.13
CA PRO A 239 5.06 7.32 10.83
C PRO A 239 4.55 6.28 9.83
N GLU A 240 3.28 5.88 9.94
CA GLU A 240 2.67 4.93 9.00
C GLU A 240 2.59 5.48 7.56
N TRP A 241 2.29 6.76 7.43
CA TRP A 241 2.24 7.45 6.15
C TRP A 241 3.62 7.66 5.56
N ARG A 242 4.64 7.85 6.41
CA ARG A 242 6.04 7.88 6.00
C ARG A 242 6.45 6.57 5.33
N ASN A 243 6.19 5.42 5.98
CA ASN A 243 6.51 4.10 5.43
C ASN A 243 5.77 3.84 4.11
N TYR A 244 4.48 4.21 4.05
CA TYR A 244 3.72 4.17 2.80
C TYR A 244 4.33 5.07 1.71
N CYS A 245 4.76 6.28 2.05
CA CYS A 245 5.40 7.22 1.13
C CYS A 245 6.73 6.68 0.60
N GLU A 246 7.60 6.17 1.48
CA GLU A 246 8.88 5.52 1.12
C GLU A 246 8.64 4.33 0.19
N LEU A 247 7.63 3.49 0.46
CA LEU A 247 7.28 2.36 -0.41
C LEU A 247 6.89 2.82 -1.82
N ARG A 248 6.06 3.87 -1.91
CA ARG A 248 5.63 4.44 -3.20
C ARG A 248 6.80 5.10 -3.92
N LEU A 249 7.73 5.72 -3.19
CA LEU A 249 8.93 6.32 -3.75
C LEU A 249 9.86 5.25 -4.31
N GLY A 250 10.09 4.15 -3.58
CA GLY A 250 10.87 3.01 -4.05
C GLY A 250 10.32 2.42 -5.36
N LYS A 251 9.00 2.17 -5.42
CA LYS A 251 8.33 1.71 -6.67
C LYS A 251 8.45 2.72 -7.81
N THR A 252 8.41 4.02 -7.49
CA THR A 252 8.59 5.09 -8.49
C THR A 252 10.01 5.14 -9.01
N TYR A 253 11.03 4.95 -8.15
CA TYR A 253 12.41 4.84 -8.58
C TYR A 253 12.64 3.65 -9.51
N THR A 254 12.05 2.49 -9.22
CA THR A 254 12.10 1.32 -10.13
C THR A 254 11.51 1.65 -11.50
N ALA A 255 10.39 2.38 -11.54
CA ALA A 255 9.76 2.79 -12.80
C ALA A 255 10.56 3.86 -13.58
N LEU A 256 11.50 4.54 -12.92
CA LEU A 256 12.43 5.52 -13.51
C LEU A 256 13.81 4.92 -13.80
N ASP A 257 13.99 3.60 -13.66
CA ASP A 257 15.27 2.90 -13.76
C ASP A 257 16.37 3.43 -12.80
N LYS A 258 15.98 4.12 -11.73
CA LYS A 258 16.86 4.60 -10.65
C LYS A 258 17.07 3.47 -9.63
N ASP A 259 17.63 2.37 -10.10
CA ASP A 259 17.59 1.09 -9.38
C ASP A 259 18.37 1.11 -8.06
N ASN A 260 19.47 1.86 -7.95
CA ASN A 260 20.20 1.99 -6.68
C ASN A 260 19.40 2.77 -5.63
N ASP A 261 18.69 3.83 -6.02
CA ASP A 261 17.84 4.59 -5.11
C ASP A 261 16.61 3.77 -4.70
N ALA A 262 16.00 3.03 -5.64
CA ALA A 262 14.92 2.10 -5.36
C ALA A 262 15.35 1.04 -4.34
N ARG A 263 16.50 0.40 -4.58
CA ARG A 263 17.08 -0.63 -3.71
C ARG A 263 17.23 -0.11 -2.29
N ARG A 264 17.93 1.02 -2.09
CA ARG A 264 18.18 1.59 -0.76
C ARG A 264 16.89 1.81 0.03
N VAL A 265 15.86 2.35 -0.62
CA VAL A 265 14.57 2.62 0.05
C VAL A 265 13.82 1.33 0.35
N LEU A 266 13.78 0.38 -0.60
CA LEU A 266 13.04 -0.87 -0.45
C LEU A 266 13.71 -1.85 0.52
N GLU A 267 15.05 -1.93 0.55
CA GLU A 267 15.79 -2.71 1.55
C GLU A 267 15.47 -2.22 2.96
N LYS A 268 15.53 -0.91 3.20
CA LYS A 268 15.18 -0.31 4.49
C LYS A 268 13.77 -0.75 4.94
N LEU A 269 12.79 -0.75 4.04
CA LEU A 269 11.42 -1.13 4.39
C LEU A 269 11.28 -2.64 4.62
N ALA A 270 11.96 -3.46 3.82
CA ALA A 270 12.01 -4.91 4.01
C ALA A 270 12.66 -5.26 5.37
N ASP A 271 13.73 -4.57 5.75
CA ASP A 271 14.43 -4.76 7.02
C ASP A 271 13.57 -4.29 8.22
N LEU A 272 12.63 -3.36 8.00
CA LEU A 272 11.57 -3.02 8.97
C LEU A 272 10.43 -4.04 9.00
N GLY A 273 10.53 -5.14 8.24
CA GLY A 273 9.52 -6.18 8.18
C GLY A 273 8.29 -5.81 7.35
N MET A 274 8.38 -4.84 6.43
CA MET A 274 7.25 -4.47 5.56
C MET A 274 7.08 -5.45 4.39
N PRO A 275 6.02 -6.28 4.38
CA PRO A 275 5.83 -7.30 3.35
C PRO A 275 5.69 -6.72 1.94
N ASP A 276 5.04 -5.55 1.83
CA ASP A 276 4.77 -4.87 0.56
C ASP A 276 6.04 -4.41 -0.20
N ALA A 277 7.19 -4.35 0.49
CA ALA A 277 8.48 -3.98 -0.08
C ALA A 277 9.24 -5.18 -0.67
N GLU A 278 8.91 -6.41 -0.29
CA GLU A 278 9.67 -7.61 -0.68
C GLU A 278 9.49 -7.96 -2.15
N ASP A 279 8.26 -7.94 -2.68
CA ASP A 279 7.99 -8.18 -4.11
C ASP A 279 8.73 -7.20 -5.05
N PRO A 280 8.61 -5.87 -4.90
CA PRO A 280 9.35 -4.94 -5.77
C PRO A 280 10.86 -5.04 -5.57
N LEU A 281 11.34 -5.33 -4.36
CA LEU A 281 12.77 -5.53 -4.09
C LEU A 281 13.30 -6.80 -4.79
N ALA A 282 12.60 -7.92 -4.68
CA ALA A 282 12.95 -9.17 -5.34
C ALA A 282 13.04 -9.01 -6.86
N LYS A 283 12.05 -8.35 -7.48
CA LYS A 283 12.06 -8.05 -8.92
C LYS A 283 13.25 -7.19 -9.32
N LEU A 284 13.64 -6.23 -8.48
CA LEU A 284 14.80 -5.38 -8.71
C LEU A 284 16.11 -6.19 -8.67
N TYR A 285 16.26 -7.05 -7.67
CA TYR A 285 17.38 -7.97 -7.51
C TYR A 285 17.49 -8.94 -8.69
N LEU A 286 16.38 -9.53 -9.10
CA LEU A 286 16.31 -10.43 -10.26
C LEU A 286 16.71 -9.70 -11.55
N LYS A 287 16.16 -8.49 -11.78
CA LYS A 287 16.49 -7.65 -12.95
C LYS A 287 17.97 -7.32 -13.04
N ARG A 288 18.61 -6.99 -11.91
CA ARG A 288 20.03 -6.57 -11.87
C ARG A 288 21.02 -7.69 -11.58
N ARG A 289 20.53 -8.90 -11.27
CA ARG A 289 21.34 -10.04 -10.85
C ARG A 289 22.28 -9.71 -9.70
N TRP A 290 21.79 -8.94 -8.72
CA TRP A 290 22.57 -8.68 -7.52
C TRP A 290 22.72 -9.94 -6.67
N GLU A 291 23.82 -10.01 -5.92
CA GLU A 291 24.07 -11.10 -4.97
C GLU A 291 22.90 -11.27 -4.00
N GLY A 292 22.51 -12.52 -3.74
CA GLY A 292 21.37 -12.82 -2.86
C GLY A 292 19.99 -12.68 -3.50
N TRP A 293 19.90 -12.50 -4.83
CA TRP A 293 18.60 -12.41 -5.53
C TRP A 293 17.72 -13.65 -5.30
N GLU A 294 18.29 -14.85 -5.22
CA GLU A 294 17.54 -16.10 -4.98
C GLU A 294 16.84 -16.08 -3.63
N LEU A 295 17.58 -15.76 -2.56
CA LEU A 295 17.04 -15.68 -1.21
C LEU A 295 15.97 -14.60 -1.09
N ARG A 296 16.21 -13.41 -1.67
CA ARG A 296 15.23 -12.31 -1.66
C ARG A 296 13.96 -12.69 -2.44
N THR A 297 14.10 -13.34 -3.60
CA THR A 297 12.96 -13.80 -4.39
C THR A 297 12.17 -14.88 -3.67
N TYR A 298 12.85 -15.82 -3.01
CA TYR A 298 12.21 -16.85 -2.17
C TYR A 298 11.44 -16.24 -0.99
N ARG A 299 12.02 -15.27 -0.26
CA ARG A 299 11.32 -14.54 0.82
C ARG A 299 10.06 -13.85 0.32
N ALA A 300 10.16 -13.11 -0.78
CA ALA A 300 9.03 -12.43 -1.38
C ALA A 300 7.94 -13.41 -1.87
N ALA A 301 8.34 -14.58 -2.39
CA ALA A 301 7.43 -15.63 -2.80
C ALA A 301 6.65 -16.19 -1.59
N ASN A 302 7.33 -16.52 -0.49
CA ASN A 302 6.73 -16.99 0.76
C ASN A 302 5.74 -16.00 1.39
N ILE A 303 5.95 -14.70 1.21
CA ILE A 303 5.09 -13.65 1.77
C ILE A 303 3.76 -13.52 1.01
N GLY A 304 3.63 -14.16 -0.17
CA GLY A 304 2.37 -14.20 -0.93
C GLY A 304 2.52 -13.84 -2.40
N SER A 305 3.74 -13.71 -2.91
CA SER A 305 3.99 -13.46 -4.34
C SER A 305 4.30 -14.76 -5.07
N ASN A 306 3.36 -15.70 -5.12
CA ASN A 306 3.58 -17.06 -5.66
C ASN A 306 4.13 -17.08 -7.09
N LYS A 307 3.85 -16.06 -7.90
CA LYS A 307 4.42 -15.90 -9.25
C LYS A 307 5.95 -15.84 -9.25
N LEU A 308 6.56 -15.44 -8.13
CA LEU A 308 8.01 -15.44 -7.96
C LEU A 308 8.58 -16.86 -7.80
N PHE A 309 7.79 -17.84 -7.37
CA PHE A 309 8.21 -19.25 -7.42
C PHE A 309 8.31 -19.75 -8.86
N THR A 310 7.38 -19.37 -9.74
CA THR A 310 7.49 -19.66 -11.17
C THR A 310 8.77 -19.06 -11.76
N GLN A 311 9.09 -17.81 -11.40
CA GLN A 311 10.34 -17.17 -11.82
C GLN A 311 11.57 -17.91 -11.29
N LEU A 312 11.58 -18.33 -10.03
CA LEU A 312 12.66 -19.15 -9.49
C LEU A 312 12.82 -20.45 -10.29
N SER A 313 11.72 -21.17 -10.56
CA SER A 313 11.69 -22.41 -11.35
C SER A 313 12.33 -22.21 -12.73
N GLU A 314 11.89 -21.19 -13.47
CA GLU A 314 12.45 -20.85 -14.78
C GLU A 314 13.95 -20.51 -14.71
N GLU A 315 14.38 -19.80 -13.67
CA GLU A 315 15.77 -19.41 -13.50
C GLU A 315 16.68 -20.57 -13.11
N GLU A 316 16.20 -21.58 -12.38
CA GLU A 316 16.99 -22.80 -12.09
C GLU A 316 17.31 -23.56 -13.38
N MET A 317 16.33 -23.66 -14.27
CA MET A 317 16.45 -24.38 -15.53
C MET A 317 17.38 -23.69 -16.54
N LYS A 318 17.55 -22.37 -16.43
CA LYS A 318 18.46 -21.59 -17.28
C LYS A 318 19.92 -21.70 -16.89
N LYS A 319 20.24 -22.17 -15.67
CA LYS A 319 21.64 -22.30 -15.23
C LYS A 319 22.32 -23.38 -16.05
N HIS A 320 23.52 -23.10 -16.57
CA HIS A 320 24.38 -24.07 -17.26
C HIS A 320 25.19 -24.91 -16.26
N GLU A 321 25.74 -26.07 -16.69
CA GLU A 321 26.48 -27.05 -15.87
C GLU A 321 27.67 -26.52 -15.07
N ASP A 322 28.09 -25.28 -15.28
CA ASP A 322 29.20 -24.64 -14.57
C ASP A 322 28.88 -24.24 -13.11
N GLY A 323 27.77 -24.74 -12.54
CA GLY A 323 27.31 -24.42 -11.19
C GLY A 323 27.62 -25.51 -10.16
N GLU A 324 27.57 -25.16 -8.88
CA GLU A 324 27.77 -26.09 -7.74
C GLU A 324 26.72 -27.21 -7.65
N ARG A 325 25.59 -27.11 -8.36
CA ARG A 325 24.47 -28.06 -8.31
C ARG A 325 24.44 -28.95 -9.55
N THR A 326 24.15 -30.22 -9.36
CA THR A 326 24.00 -31.18 -10.48
C THR A 326 22.73 -30.87 -11.31
N ASN A 327 22.67 -31.40 -12.55
CA ASN A 327 21.45 -31.32 -13.38
C ASN A 327 20.22 -31.88 -12.66
N GLU A 328 20.38 -32.99 -11.94
CA GLU A 328 19.31 -33.65 -11.19
C GLU A 328 18.82 -32.76 -10.04
N GLU A 329 19.73 -32.15 -9.28
CA GLU A 329 19.37 -31.23 -8.20
C GLU A 329 18.62 -30.01 -8.71
N ARG A 330 19.03 -29.46 -9.87
CA ARG A 330 18.34 -28.33 -10.50
C ARG A 330 16.93 -28.69 -10.96
N LEU A 331 16.77 -29.86 -11.57
CA LEU A 331 15.46 -30.35 -11.96
C LEU A 331 14.54 -30.51 -10.73
N LEU A 332 15.06 -31.07 -9.63
CA LEU A 332 14.32 -31.22 -8.38
C LEU A 332 13.89 -29.86 -7.80
N TRP A 333 14.78 -28.88 -7.76
CA TRP A 333 14.44 -27.52 -7.29
C TRP A 333 13.44 -26.81 -8.20
N SER A 334 13.59 -26.95 -9.51
CA SER A 334 12.65 -26.40 -10.49
C SER A 334 11.24 -26.97 -10.30
N ILE A 335 11.11 -28.29 -10.12
CA ILE A 335 9.84 -28.97 -9.84
C ILE A 335 9.25 -28.47 -8.51
N GLU A 336 10.06 -28.37 -7.46
CA GLU A 336 9.59 -27.94 -6.15
C GLU A 336 9.09 -26.47 -6.18
N TRP A 337 9.81 -25.58 -6.85
CA TRP A 337 9.35 -24.20 -7.04
C TRP A 337 8.08 -24.13 -7.89
N SER A 338 7.96 -24.93 -8.95
CA SER A 338 6.71 -25.01 -9.73
C SER A 338 5.53 -25.46 -8.86
N ARG A 339 5.74 -26.50 -8.03
CA ARG A 339 4.73 -27.01 -7.09
C ARG A 339 4.26 -25.94 -6.10
N LEU A 340 5.20 -25.18 -5.51
CA LEU A 340 4.89 -24.08 -4.58
C LEU A 340 4.15 -22.92 -5.26
N SER A 341 4.32 -22.74 -6.57
CA SER A 341 3.59 -21.71 -7.32
C SER A 341 2.11 -22.04 -7.53
N GLU A 342 1.76 -23.33 -7.63
CA GLU A 342 0.40 -23.83 -7.89
C GLU A 342 -0.43 -23.99 -6.61
N ASP A 343 0.17 -24.46 -5.50
CA ASP A 343 -0.50 -24.70 -4.22
C ASP A 343 0.31 -24.11 -3.05
N PRO A 344 0.22 -22.79 -2.82
CA PRO A 344 0.99 -22.10 -1.78
C PRO A 344 0.60 -22.53 -0.35
N GLY A 345 -0.53 -23.20 -0.17
CA GLY A 345 -1.11 -23.54 1.13
C GLY A 345 -0.62 -24.87 1.73
N LYS A 346 0.18 -25.66 1.00
CA LYS A 346 0.71 -26.96 1.47
C LYS A 346 2.21 -26.98 1.72
N GLY A 347 2.86 -25.83 1.61
CA GLY A 347 4.26 -25.67 2.02
C GLY A 347 4.33 -25.28 3.49
N TYR A 348 4.06 -26.23 4.39
CA TYR A 348 4.42 -26.34 5.83
C TYR A 348 3.31 -27.00 6.65
#